data_AF-A0A3Q3AD38-F1
#
_entry.id   AF-A0A3Q3AD38-F1
#
_cell.length_a   1.000
_cell.length_b   1.000
_cell.length_c   1.000
_cell.angle_alpha   90.00
_cell.angle_beta   90.00
_cell.angle_gamma   90.00
#
_symmetry.space_group_name_H-M   'P 1'
#
loop_
_entity.id
_entity.type
_entity.pdbx_description
1 polymer ?
#
loop_
_entity_poly.entity_id
_entity_poly.type
_entity_poly.pdbx_seq_one_letter_code
_entity_poly.pdbx_strand_id
1 'polypeptide(L)'
;MKKKKKTETGLVLVGHSIGCYIILEMMKRDPELKVLKAVMLFPTIERMAQTPQGKVMTPVLCQMRYLAYLPVFLLSLLPGRLRAFLIQLAFSGLLVNYFPFAANSMYLGGQEMKKVVERDNLTIKKNLDKLIFYYGATDHWCPVSFFHDIKQDFPHGDFRLCERGFRHAFVLDAGQEVASMVVEWLLKELRRCHRKLPDQTTRSDLFFCLRFSQIYRRRSKPKTVTTRSNKGALMLTGALRYLI
;
A
#
# COMPACT_ATOMS: atom_id res chain seq x y z
N MET A 1 36.66 -27.15 2.42
CA MET A 1 35.72 -26.07 2.01
C MET A 1 34.42 -26.21 2.79
N LYS A 2 34.11 -25.30 3.73
CA LYS A 2 32.80 -25.29 4.42
C LYS A 2 31.74 -24.79 3.44
N LYS A 3 30.84 -25.66 2.97
CA LYS A 3 29.65 -25.25 2.21
C LYS A 3 28.85 -24.28 3.09
N LYS A 4 28.71 -23.02 2.66
CA LYS A 4 27.81 -22.03 3.29
C LYS A 4 26.40 -22.62 3.21
N LYS A 5 25.84 -23.06 4.34
CA LYS A 5 24.45 -23.54 4.43
C LYS A 5 23.56 -22.37 3.97
N LYS A 6 22.96 -22.47 2.79
CA LYS A 6 22.02 -21.48 2.28
C LYS A 6 20.82 -21.51 3.24
N THR A 7 20.73 -20.53 4.13
CA THR A 7 19.59 -20.39 5.03
C THR A 7 18.37 -20.12 4.17
N GLU A 8 17.52 -21.13 4.01
CA GLU A 8 16.24 -20.96 3.33
C GLU A 8 15.40 -19.99 4.15
N THR A 9 15.24 -18.77 3.64
CA THR A 9 14.53 -17.70 4.35
C THR A 9 13.09 -17.69 3.88
N GLY A 10 12.15 -17.97 4.79
CA GLY A 10 10.72 -17.83 4.51
C GLY A 10 10.29 -16.37 4.56
N LEU A 11 9.39 -15.97 3.65
CA LEU A 11 8.91 -14.61 3.51
C LEU A 11 7.49 -14.46 4.05
N VAL A 12 7.25 -13.42 4.82
CA VAL A 12 5.92 -12.92 5.14
C VAL A 12 5.72 -11.62 4.38
N LEU A 13 4.72 -11.57 3.52
CA LEU A 13 4.42 -10.40 2.70
C LEU A 13 3.21 -9.67 3.27
N VAL A 14 3.27 -8.34 3.33
CA VAL A 14 2.14 -7.51 3.72
C VAL A 14 1.97 -6.44 2.66
N GLY A 15 0.88 -6.51 1.92
CA GLY A 15 0.53 -5.57 0.88
C GLY A 15 -0.64 -4.71 1.33
N HIS A 16 -0.60 -3.43 0.94
CA HIS A 16 -1.75 -2.55 1.05
C HIS A 16 -2.11 -2.03 -0.34
N SER A 17 -3.41 -1.94 -0.66
CA SER A 17 -3.88 -1.35 -1.91
C SER A 17 -3.20 -2.03 -3.11
N ILE A 18 -2.52 -1.27 -3.98
CA ILE A 18 -1.80 -1.80 -5.14
C ILE A 18 -0.69 -2.79 -4.76
N GLY A 19 -0.14 -2.68 -3.55
CA GLY A 19 0.84 -3.63 -3.01
C GLY A 19 0.30 -5.07 -2.96
N CYS A 20 -1.01 -5.25 -2.82
CA CYS A 20 -1.67 -6.55 -2.89
C CYS A 20 -1.56 -7.16 -4.30
N TYR A 21 -1.80 -6.36 -5.34
CA TYR A 21 -1.65 -6.80 -6.73
C TYR A 21 -0.18 -7.15 -7.04
N ILE A 22 0.76 -6.33 -6.56
CA ILE A 22 2.20 -6.58 -6.71
C ILE A 22 2.60 -7.92 -6.06
N ILE A 23 2.09 -8.23 -4.86
CA ILE A 23 2.35 -9.51 -4.19
C ILE A 23 1.85 -10.69 -5.04
N LEU A 24 0.62 -10.63 -5.57
CA LEU A 24 0.11 -11.69 -6.43
C LEU A 24 0.98 -11.85 -7.68
N GLU A 25 1.36 -10.74 -8.30
CA GLU A 25 2.23 -10.69 -9.47
C GLU A 25 3.65 -11.23 -9.19
N MET A 26 4.18 -11.05 -7.98
CA MET A 26 5.43 -11.66 -7.53
C MET A 26 5.29 -13.17 -7.39
N MET A 27 4.25 -13.64 -6.69
CA MET A 27 3.99 -15.07 -6.46
C MET A 27 3.66 -15.82 -7.76
N LYS A 28 3.11 -15.13 -8.76
CA LYS A 28 2.88 -15.65 -10.10
C LYS A 28 4.17 -15.85 -10.88
N ARG A 29 5.05 -14.84 -10.86
CA ARG A 29 6.32 -14.86 -11.62
C ARG A 29 7.36 -15.79 -11.00
N ASP A 30 7.37 -15.90 -9.68
CA ASP A 30 8.27 -16.80 -8.95
C ASP A 30 7.47 -17.74 -8.04
N PRO A 31 6.98 -18.88 -8.58
CA PRO A 31 6.26 -19.88 -7.79
C PRO A 31 7.13 -20.56 -6.72
N GLU A 32 8.45 -20.52 -6.86
CA GLU A 32 9.42 -21.10 -5.91
C GLU A 32 9.69 -20.16 -4.73
N LEU A 33 9.19 -18.91 -4.80
CA LEU A 33 9.28 -17.94 -3.72
C LEU A 33 8.63 -18.52 -2.45
N LYS A 34 9.44 -18.67 -1.39
CA LYS A 34 9.05 -19.26 -0.11
C LYS A 34 8.17 -18.33 0.72
N VAL A 35 6.99 -18.00 0.23
CA VAL A 35 5.99 -17.20 0.95
C VAL A 35 5.30 -18.09 1.98
N LEU A 36 5.52 -17.76 3.26
CA LEU A 36 4.87 -18.42 4.40
C LEU A 36 3.42 -17.96 4.55
N LYS A 37 3.21 -16.64 4.53
CA LYS A 37 1.89 -16.00 4.52
C LYS A 37 1.98 -14.66 3.79
N ALA A 38 0.89 -14.27 3.15
CA ALA A 38 0.72 -12.92 2.64
C ALA A 38 -0.57 -12.30 3.18
N VAL A 39 -0.48 -11.06 3.67
CA VAL A 39 -1.62 -10.30 4.20
C VAL A 39 -1.94 -9.18 3.22
N MET A 40 -3.17 -9.18 2.72
CA MET A 40 -3.67 -8.33 1.64
C MET A 40 -4.64 -7.31 2.23
N LEU A 41 -4.14 -6.13 2.61
CA LEU A 41 -4.88 -5.08 3.30
C LEU A 41 -5.54 -4.13 2.29
N PHE A 42 -6.87 -4.04 2.32
CA PHE A 42 -7.67 -3.22 1.40
C PHE A 42 -7.26 -3.48 -0.06
N PRO A 43 -7.47 -4.71 -0.57
CA PRO A 43 -6.77 -5.20 -1.75
C PRO A 43 -7.33 -4.63 -3.06
N THR A 44 -6.59 -3.75 -3.73
CA THR A 44 -6.92 -3.31 -5.11
C THR A 44 -6.30 -4.26 -6.12
N ILE A 45 -6.95 -5.42 -6.30
CA ILE A 45 -6.46 -6.51 -7.16
C ILE A 45 -7.29 -6.74 -8.43
N GLU A 46 -8.39 -6.00 -8.56
CA GLU A 46 -9.36 -6.13 -9.64
C GLU A 46 -10.14 -4.83 -9.81
N ARG A 47 -10.70 -4.63 -11.01
CA ARG A 47 -11.70 -3.62 -11.39
C ARG A 47 -11.41 -2.21 -10.83
N MET A 48 -10.13 -1.84 -10.72
CA MET A 48 -9.70 -0.65 -9.96
C MET A 48 -10.34 0.63 -10.50
N ALA A 49 -10.33 0.81 -11.83
CA ALA A 49 -10.96 1.96 -12.50
C ALA A 49 -12.50 1.99 -12.38
N GLN A 50 -13.15 0.86 -12.09
CA GLN A 50 -14.61 0.74 -12.01
C GLN A 50 -15.15 0.99 -10.59
N THR A 51 -14.27 1.05 -9.60
CA THR A 51 -14.62 1.33 -8.20
C THR A 51 -15.14 2.77 -8.05
N PRO A 52 -15.92 3.10 -7.00
CA PRO A 52 -16.40 4.46 -6.76
C PRO A 52 -15.28 5.50 -6.84
N GLN A 53 -14.14 5.24 -6.18
CA GLN A 53 -13.01 6.16 -6.21
C GLN A 53 -12.24 6.09 -7.54
N GLY A 54 -12.15 4.89 -8.14
CA GLY A 54 -11.54 4.68 -9.45
C GLY A 54 -12.21 5.49 -10.56
N LYS A 55 -13.55 5.52 -10.62
CA LYS A 55 -14.31 6.28 -11.63
C LYS A 55 -14.03 7.77 -11.58
N VAL A 56 -13.86 8.32 -10.38
CA VAL A 56 -13.53 9.74 -10.17
C VAL A 56 -12.06 10.01 -10.50
N MET A 57 -11.16 9.12 -10.09
CA MET A 57 -9.71 9.37 -10.15
C MET A 57 -9.07 8.98 -11.49
N THR A 58 -9.64 8.02 -12.23
CA THR A 58 -9.12 7.58 -13.54
C THR A 58 -8.98 8.72 -14.56
N PRO A 59 -9.98 9.61 -14.77
CA PRO A 59 -9.81 10.73 -15.71
C PRO A 59 -8.73 11.71 -15.22
N VAL A 60 -8.65 11.96 -13.91
CA VAL A 60 -7.62 12.83 -13.32
C VAL A 60 -6.22 12.29 -13.62
N LEU A 61 -5.97 11.01 -13.30
CA LEU A 61 -4.66 10.40 -13.46
C LEU A 61 -4.29 10.18 -14.93
N CYS A 62 -5.25 9.79 -15.78
CA CYS A 62 -4.97 9.46 -17.17
C CYS A 62 -4.94 10.69 -18.10
N GLN A 63 -5.80 11.68 -17.87
CA GLN A 63 -6.06 12.78 -18.81
C GLN A 63 -5.50 14.11 -18.31
N MET A 64 -5.60 14.43 -17.02
CA MET A 64 -5.10 15.73 -16.52
C MET A 64 -3.58 15.83 -16.50
N ARG A 65 -2.83 14.73 -16.72
CA ARG A 65 -1.39 14.80 -17.00
C ARG A 65 -1.05 15.74 -18.16
N TYR A 66 -1.94 15.84 -19.15
CA TYR A 66 -1.72 16.70 -20.30
C TYR A 66 -1.96 18.17 -19.97
N LEU A 67 -2.87 18.46 -19.03
CA LEU A 67 -3.04 19.79 -18.47
C LEU A 67 -1.81 20.24 -17.68
N ALA A 68 -1.00 19.31 -17.16
CA ALA A 68 0.27 19.65 -16.53
C ALA A 68 1.30 20.21 -17.55
N TYR A 69 1.22 19.85 -18.83
CA TYR A 69 2.05 20.44 -19.89
C TYR A 69 1.55 21.82 -20.36
N LEU A 70 0.30 22.17 -20.06
CA LEU A 70 -0.27 23.46 -20.44
C LEU A 70 0.48 24.65 -19.81
N PRO A 71 0.82 24.66 -18.50
CA PRO A 71 1.69 25.69 -17.93
C PRO A 71 3.04 25.83 -18.63
N VAL A 72 3.67 24.72 -19.03
CA VAL A 72 4.95 24.72 -19.76
C VAL A 72 4.78 25.36 -21.14
N PHE A 73 3.69 25.03 -21.83
CA PHE A 73 3.32 25.65 -23.10
C PHE A 73 3.00 27.15 -22.95
N LEU A 74 2.22 27.55 -21.94
CA LEU A 74 1.94 28.96 -21.68
C LEU A 74 3.21 29.75 -21.33
N LEU A 75 4.16 29.11 -20.63
CA LEU A 75 5.47 29.68 -20.32
C LEU A 75 6.34 29.89 -21.57
N SER A 76 6.15 29.09 -22.63
CA SER A 76 6.88 29.26 -23.88
C SER A 76 6.35 30.42 -24.73
N LEU A 77 5.09 30.84 -24.52
CA LEU A 77 4.45 31.97 -25.19
C LEU A 77 4.79 33.34 -24.55
N LEU A 78 5.41 33.35 -23.37
CA LEU A 78 5.73 34.59 -22.63
C LEU A 78 6.98 35.30 -23.20
N PRO A 79 7.03 36.65 -23.16
CA PRO A 79 8.21 37.41 -23.56
C PRO A 79 9.43 37.03 -22.73
N GLY A 80 10.63 37.05 -23.33
CA GLY A 80 11.86 36.53 -22.73
C GLY A 80 12.16 37.04 -21.31
N ARG A 81 11.81 38.30 -21.00
CA ARG A 81 11.98 38.91 -19.66
C ARG A 81 11.06 38.30 -18.60
N LEU A 82 9.77 38.10 -18.92
CA LEU A 82 8.81 37.45 -18.02
C LEU A 82 9.12 35.97 -17.86
N ARG A 83 9.48 35.30 -18.96
CA ARG A 83 9.89 33.89 -18.94
C ARG A 83 11.12 33.70 -18.04
N ALA A 84 12.15 34.54 -18.16
CA ALA A 84 13.33 34.48 -17.31
C ALA A 84 12.99 34.73 -15.83
N PHE A 85 12.14 35.71 -15.54
CA PHE A 85 11.68 36.01 -14.18
C PHE A 85 10.90 34.84 -13.56
N LEU A 86 9.96 34.24 -14.29
CA LEU A 86 9.16 33.11 -13.82
C LEU A 86 9.98 31.83 -13.67
N ILE A 87 10.95 31.59 -14.55
CA ILE A 87 11.90 30.48 -14.41
C ILE A 87 12.75 30.70 -13.16
N GLN A 88 13.25 31.91 -12.92
CA GLN A 88 14.03 32.24 -11.73
C GLN A 88 13.23 32.06 -10.43
N LEU A 89 11.94 32.42 -10.44
CA LEU A 89 11.01 32.16 -9.34
C LEU A 89 10.71 30.65 -9.18
N ALA A 90 10.57 29.88 -10.26
CA ALA A 90 10.35 28.44 -10.20
C ALA A 90 11.60 27.67 -9.72
N PHE A 91 12.79 28.13 -10.11
CA PHE A 91 14.08 27.63 -9.69
C PHE A 91 14.43 27.98 -8.22
N SER A 92 13.61 28.78 -7.53
CA SER A 92 13.74 28.99 -6.08
C SER A 92 13.34 27.77 -5.23
N GLY A 93 13.23 26.58 -5.84
CA GLY A 93 13.30 25.27 -5.17
C GLY A 93 11.98 24.49 -5.04
N LEU A 94 10.82 25.16 -5.16
CA LEU A 94 9.52 24.57 -4.84
C LEU A 94 8.75 23.97 -6.03
N LEU A 95 8.95 24.46 -7.26
CA LEU A 95 8.17 23.97 -8.41
C LEU A 95 8.92 22.91 -9.23
N VAL A 96 10.24 23.09 -9.40
CA VAL A 96 11.08 22.19 -10.21
C VAL A 96 11.22 20.80 -9.58
N ASN A 97 11.23 20.69 -8.24
CA ASN A 97 11.40 19.41 -7.55
C ASN A 97 10.09 18.60 -7.43
N TYR A 98 8.94 19.27 -7.30
CA TYR A 98 7.68 18.60 -7.01
C TYR A 98 6.87 18.23 -8.26
N PHE A 99 7.04 18.98 -9.35
CA PHE A 99 6.27 18.76 -10.57
C PHE A 99 6.60 17.42 -11.27
N PRO A 100 7.87 17.03 -11.49
CA PRO A 100 8.20 15.72 -12.07
C PRO A 100 7.74 14.56 -11.19
N PHE A 101 7.82 14.71 -9.86
CA PHE A 101 7.33 13.73 -8.91
C PHE A 101 5.82 13.52 -9.05
N ALA A 102 5.04 14.61 -9.03
CA ALA A 102 3.60 14.54 -9.20
C ALA A 102 3.20 13.95 -10.56
N ALA A 103 3.87 14.34 -11.65
CA ALA A 103 3.61 13.79 -12.97
C ALA A 103 3.90 12.28 -13.05
N ASN A 104 5.01 11.81 -12.47
CA ASN A 104 5.36 10.40 -12.41
C ASN A 104 4.38 9.60 -11.54
N SER A 105 3.96 10.14 -10.40
CA SER A 105 2.93 9.52 -9.55
C SER A 105 1.59 9.42 -10.25
N MET A 106 1.15 10.48 -10.95
CA MET A 106 -0.08 10.44 -11.74
C MET A 106 0.02 9.43 -12.88
N TYR A 107 1.18 9.36 -13.56
CA TYR A 107 1.42 8.37 -14.60
C TYR A 107 1.35 6.95 -14.04
N LEU A 108 2.02 6.68 -12.92
CA LEU A 108 2.00 5.39 -12.25
C LEU A 108 0.57 4.98 -11.87
N GLY A 109 -0.18 5.85 -11.17
CA GLY A 109 -1.57 5.59 -10.82
C GLY A 109 -2.47 5.40 -12.05
N GLY A 110 -2.24 6.17 -13.12
CA GLY A 110 -2.95 5.98 -14.39
C GLY A 110 -2.66 4.63 -15.06
N GLN A 111 -1.44 4.11 -14.94
CA GLN A 111 -1.10 2.76 -15.40
C GLN A 111 -1.76 1.68 -14.52
N GLU A 112 -1.78 1.87 -13.20
CA GLU A 112 -2.44 0.96 -12.27
C GLU A 112 -3.93 0.81 -12.59
N MET A 113 -4.64 1.92 -12.85
CA MET A 113 -6.05 1.90 -13.28
C MET A 113 -6.30 1.07 -14.54
N LYS A 114 -5.35 1.07 -15.48
CA LYS A 114 -5.44 0.33 -16.75
C LYS A 114 -5.04 -1.13 -16.64
N LYS A 115 -4.16 -1.45 -15.68
CA LYS A 115 -3.57 -2.79 -15.53
C LYS A 115 -4.36 -3.67 -14.57
N VAL A 116 -4.91 -3.07 -13.51
CA VAL A 116 -5.67 -3.79 -12.48
C VAL A 116 -7.15 -3.88 -12.89
N VAL A 117 -7.41 -4.76 -13.85
CA VAL A 117 -8.74 -4.96 -14.43
C VAL A 117 -9.33 -6.28 -13.95
N GLU A 118 -8.72 -7.41 -14.30
CA GLU A 118 -9.21 -8.74 -13.95
C GLU A 118 -8.50 -9.31 -12.72
N ARG A 119 -9.26 -9.98 -11.85
CA ARG A 119 -8.69 -10.67 -10.69
C ARG A 119 -7.95 -11.93 -11.13
N ASP A 120 -6.71 -12.11 -10.66
CA ASP A 120 -5.93 -13.32 -10.94
C ASP A 120 -6.39 -14.52 -10.08
N ASN A 121 -7.53 -15.10 -10.46
CA ASN A 121 -8.13 -16.24 -9.78
C ASN A 121 -7.21 -17.48 -9.76
N LEU A 122 -6.37 -17.67 -10.78
CA LEU A 122 -5.46 -18.83 -10.86
C LEU A 122 -4.38 -18.74 -9.79
N THR A 123 -3.72 -17.58 -9.68
CA THR A 123 -2.67 -17.35 -8.69
C THR A 123 -3.24 -17.38 -7.27
N ILE A 124 -4.43 -16.80 -7.06
CA ILE A 124 -5.13 -16.84 -5.77
C ILE A 124 -5.46 -18.27 -5.39
N LYS A 125 -6.07 -19.05 -6.28
CA LYS A 125 -6.43 -20.45 -6.02
C LYS A 125 -5.21 -21.29 -5.65
N LYS A 126 -4.10 -21.13 -6.37
CA LYS A 126 -2.84 -21.87 -6.15
C LYS A 126 -2.21 -21.57 -4.78
N ASN A 127 -2.46 -20.40 -4.21
CA ASN A 127 -1.82 -19.93 -2.98
C ASN A 127 -2.81 -19.62 -1.86
N LEU A 128 -4.06 -20.09 -1.97
CA LEU A 128 -5.18 -19.67 -1.13
C LEU A 128 -4.91 -19.86 0.38
N ASP A 129 -4.19 -20.94 0.73
CA ASP A 129 -3.78 -21.26 2.10
C ASP A 129 -2.79 -20.24 2.70
N LYS A 130 -2.02 -19.57 1.85
CA LYS A 130 -1.02 -18.56 2.22
C LYS A 130 -1.61 -17.16 2.34
N LEU A 131 -2.72 -16.89 1.68
CA LEU A 131 -3.30 -15.55 1.60
C LEU A 131 -4.24 -15.28 2.80
N ILE A 132 -4.26 -14.03 3.27
CA ILE A 132 -5.26 -13.48 4.17
C ILE A 132 -5.70 -12.17 3.54
N PHE A 133 -6.98 -12.01 3.22
CA PHE A 133 -7.51 -10.77 2.68
C PHE A 133 -8.31 -10.02 3.73
N TYR A 134 -8.07 -8.72 3.81
CA TYR A 134 -8.74 -7.84 4.76
C TYR A 134 -9.36 -6.66 4.01
N TYR A 135 -10.69 -6.64 3.92
CA TYR A 135 -11.47 -5.63 3.22
C TYR A 135 -12.03 -4.61 4.20
N GLY A 136 -12.27 -3.38 3.74
CA GLY A 136 -13.01 -2.36 4.49
C GLY A 136 -14.48 -2.35 4.12
N ALA A 137 -15.40 -2.35 5.10
CA ALA A 137 -16.83 -2.21 4.81
C ALA A 137 -17.20 -0.88 4.13
N THR A 138 -16.40 0.17 4.37
CA THR A 138 -16.60 1.52 3.82
C THR A 138 -15.51 1.93 2.82
N ASP A 139 -14.81 0.96 2.22
CA ASP A 139 -13.74 1.22 1.26
C ASP A 139 -14.29 1.54 -0.15
N HIS A 140 -13.92 2.70 -0.68
CA HIS A 140 -14.35 3.18 -1.99
C HIS A 140 -13.40 2.78 -3.13
N TRP A 141 -12.23 2.23 -2.80
CA TRP A 141 -11.28 1.64 -3.75
C TRP A 141 -11.46 0.14 -3.90
N CYS A 142 -12.02 -0.52 -2.89
CA CYS A 142 -12.33 -1.94 -2.90
C CYS A 142 -13.68 -2.17 -2.21
N PRO A 143 -14.79 -1.96 -2.94
CA PRO A 143 -16.15 -2.03 -2.39
C PRO A 143 -16.45 -3.39 -1.73
N VAL A 144 -17.39 -3.39 -0.79
CA VAL A 144 -17.82 -4.61 -0.09
C VAL A 144 -18.33 -5.71 -1.04
N SER A 145 -18.84 -5.35 -2.22
CA SER A 145 -19.19 -6.33 -3.24
C SER A 145 -18.00 -7.20 -3.65
N PHE A 146 -16.78 -6.65 -3.73
CA PHE A 146 -15.59 -7.43 -4.10
C PHE A 146 -15.24 -8.46 -3.02
N PHE A 147 -15.51 -8.15 -1.75
CA PHE A 147 -15.39 -9.11 -0.66
C PHE A 147 -16.40 -10.26 -0.80
N HIS A 148 -17.64 -9.96 -1.21
CA HIS A 148 -18.66 -10.99 -1.43
C HIS A 148 -18.31 -11.87 -2.64
N ASP A 149 -17.92 -11.26 -3.76
CA ASP A 149 -17.53 -11.95 -4.99
C ASP A 149 -16.36 -12.94 -4.73
N ILE A 150 -15.29 -12.49 -4.07
CA ILE A 150 -14.13 -13.35 -3.81
C ILE A 150 -14.46 -14.48 -2.84
N LYS A 151 -15.32 -14.23 -1.86
CA LYS A 151 -15.74 -15.23 -0.89
C LYS A 151 -16.64 -16.29 -1.52
N GLN A 152 -17.47 -15.90 -2.50
CA GLN A 152 -18.28 -16.81 -3.30
C GLN A 152 -17.40 -17.72 -4.16
N ASP A 153 -16.39 -17.17 -4.82
CA ASP A 153 -15.50 -17.93 -5.71
C ASP A 153 -14.53 -18.84 -4.95
N PHE A 154 -14.16 -18.46 -3.72
CA PHE A 154 -13.21 -19.19 -2.88
C PHE A 154 -13.76 -19.42 -1.46
N PRO A 155 -14.78 -20.27 -1.25
CA PRO A 155 -15.45 -20.40 0.05
C PRO A 155 -14.54 -20.84 1.21
N HIS A 156 -13.38 -21.42 0.91
CA HIS A 156 -12.39 -21.87 1.89
C HIS A 156 -11.23 -20.88 2.14
N GLY A 157 -11.23 -19.70 1.51
CA GLY A 157 -10.19 -18.69 1.72
C GLY A 157 -10.37 -17.88 3.01
N ASP A 158 -9.27 -17.29 3.49
CA ASP A 158 -9.28 -16.39 4.66
C ASP A 158 -9.62 -14.96 4.22
N PHE A 159 -10.91 -14.67 4.17
CA PHE A 159 -11.45 -13.34 3.86
C PHE A 159 -12.06 -12.71 5.10
N ARG A 160 -11.62 -11.50 5.42
CA ARG A 160 -12.04 -10.75 6.60
C ARG A 160 -12.57 -9.40 6.19
N LEU A 161 -13.67 -8.99 6.81
CA LEU A 161 -14.28 -7.69 6.60
C LEU A 161 -14.10 -6.82 7.84
N CYS A 162 -13.63 -5.59 7.65
CA CYS A 162 -13.47 -4.60 8.70
C CYS A 162 -14.74 -3.76 8.84
N GLU A 163 -15.38 -3.87 10.00
CA GLU A 163 -16.52 -3.02 10.39
C GLU A 163 -16.09 -1.82 11.25
N ARG A 164 -14.79 -1.70 11.56
CA ARG A 164 -14.23 -0.64 12.43
C ARG A 164 -14.12 0.73 11.75
N GLY A 165 -14.57 0.87 10.51
CA GLY A 165 -14.59 2.15 9.78
C GLY A 165 -13.21 2.69 9.36
N PHE A 166 -12.19 1.84 9.27
CA PHE A 166 -10.89 2.26 8.76
C PHE A 166 -10.99 2.76 7.32
N ARG A 167 -10.38 3.92 7.05
CA ARG A 167 -10.26 4.46 5.70
C ARG A 167 -9.31 3.59 4.87
N HIS A 168 -9.45 3.61 3.55
CA HIS A 168 -8.51 2.93 2.65
C HIS A 168 -7.06 3.33 2.97
N ALA A 169 -6.80 4.63 3.09
CA ALA A 169 -5.51 5.17 3.53
C ALA A 169 -5.32 5.11 5.06
N PHE A 170 -5.61 3.97 5.70
CA PHE A 170 -5.48 3.77 7.15
C PHE A 170 -4.05 4.04 7.65
N VAL A 171 -3.05 3.94 6.77
CA VAL A 171 -1.65 4.22 7.09
C VAL A 171 -1.43 5.66 7.61
N LEU A 172 -2.38 6.56 7.35
CA LEU A 172 -2.32 7.96 7.77
C LEU A 172 -2.85 8.21 9.19
N ASP A 173 -3.69 7.33 9.73
CA ASP A 173 -4.43 7.57 10.98
C ASP A 173 -4.60 6.35 11.89
N ALA A 174 -4.64 5.13 11.35
CA ALA A 174 -4.89 3.88 12.08
C ALA A 174 -3.82 2.80 11.82
N GLY A 175 -2.63 3.20 11.36
CA GLY A 175 -1.55 2.28 11.02
C GLY A 175 -1.11 1.40 12.19
N GLN A 176 -1.20 1.91 13.42
CA GLN A 176 -0.81 1.20 14.64
C GLN A 176 -1.79 0.08 15.01
N GLU A 177 -3.08 0.37 14.90
CA GLU A 177 -4.17 -0.56 15.16
C GLU A 177 -4.14 -1.70 14.15
N VAL A 178 -4.02 -1.36 12.86
CA VAL A 178 -3.95 -2.37 11.78
C VAL A 178 -2.69 -3.21 11.91
N ALA A 179 -1.52 -2.61 12.19
CA ALA A 179 -0.28 -3.37 12.40
C ALA A 179 -0.40 -4.35 13.58
N SER A 180 -1.01 -3.92 14.69
CA SER A 180 -1.22 -4.77 15.86
C SER A 180 -2.08 -6.00 15.53
N MET A 181 -3.16 -5.78 14.77
CA MET A 181 -4.03 -6.87 14.29
C MET A 181 -3.27 -7.84 13.38
N VAL A 182 -2.52 -7.33 12.40
CA VAL A 182 -1.75 -8.14 11.46
C VAL A 182 -0.73 -9.01 12.19
N VAL A 183 -0.01 -8.44 13.16
CA VAL A 183 0.95 -9.19 13.98
C VAL A 183 0.27 -10.31 14.75
N GLU A 184 -0.90 -10.07 15.33
CA GLU A 184 -1.65 -11.10 16.04
C GLU A 184 -2.04 -12.27 15.13
N TRP A 185 -2.53 -11.96 13.92
CA TRP A 185 -2.90 -12.97 12.93
C TRP A 185 -1.69 -13.81 12.49
N LEU A 186 -0.58 -13.14 12.19
CA LEU A 186 0.64 -13.81 11.77
C LEU A 186 1.20 -14.71 12.89
N LEU A 187 1.20 -14.24 14.13
CA LEU A 187 1.64 -15.05 15.27
C LEU A 187 0.78 -16.30 15.45
N LYS A 188 -0.54 -16.19 15.26
CA LYS A 188 -1.46 -17.33 15.32
C LYS A 188 -1.16 -18.36 14.24
N GLU A 189 -0.94 -17.91 12.99
CA GLU A 189 -0.62 -18.80 11.87
C GLU A 189 0.77 -19.45 12.01
N LEU A 190 1.80 -18.67 12.36
CA LEU A 190 3.16 -19.19 12.53
C LEU A 190 3.24 -20.23 13.67
N ARG A 191 2.50 -20.03 14.77
CA ARG A 191 2.39 -21.05 15.83
C ARG A 191 1.68 -22.32 15.37
N ARG A 192 0.72 -22.21 14.45
CA ARG A 192 0.02 -23.35 13.85
C ARG A 192 0.96 -24.16 12.96
N CYS A 193 1.78 -23.49 12.15
CA CYS A 193 2.83 -24.13 11.35
C CYS A 193 3.91 -24.80 12.21
N HIS A 194 4.31 -24.17 13.33
CA HIS A 194 5.33 -24.70 14.23
C HIS A 194 4.94 -26.03 14.89
N ARG A 195 3.65 -26.24 15.23
CA ARG A 195 3.17 -27.51 15.79
C ARG A 195 3.21 -28.70 14.83
N LYS A 196 3.43 -28.49 13.53
CA LYS A 196 3.48 -29.54 12.50
C LYS A 196 4.90 -29.92 12.05
N LEU A 197 5.96 -29.31 12.58
CA LEU A 197 7.34 -29.50 12.11
C LEU A 197 8.26 -30.04 13.23
N PRO A 198 9.09 -31.07 12.97
CA PRO A 198 10.07 -31.54 13.94
C PRO A 198 11.33 -30.64 13.94
N ASP A 199 11.52 -29.96 15.07
CA ASP A 199 12.76 -29.55 15.78
C ASP A 199 13.71 -28.39 15.33
N GLN A 200 14.16 -27.71 16.41
CA GLN A 200 15.17 -26.67 16.73
C GLN A 200 15.45 -25.44 15.86
N THR A 201 15.32 -25.48 14.53
CA THR A 201 15.85 -24.35 13.72
C THR A 201 14.97 -23.09 13.75
N THR A 202 13.71 -23.21 14.15
CA THR A 202 12.69 -22.13 14.10
C THR A 202 12.61 -21.25 15.35
N ARG A 203 13.40 -21.55 16.40
CA ARG A 203 13.37 -20.80 17.66
C ARG A 203 13.85 -19.35 17.49
N SER A 204 14.69 -19.08 16.49
CA SER A 204 15.18 -17.73 16.13
C SER A 204 14.11 -16.83 15.51
N ASP A 205 13.24 -17.39 14.67
CA ASP A 205 12.30 -16.60 13.86
C ASP A 205 11.09 -16.13 14.69
N LEU A 206 10.63 -16.98 15.61
CA LEU A 206 9.64 -16.60 16.61
C LEU A 206 10.21 -15.55 17.57
N PHE A 207 11.50 -15.65 17.91
CA PHE A 207 12.21 -14.63 18.70
C PHE A 207 12.27 -13.29 17.97
N PHE A 208 12.47 -13.29 16.64
CA PHE A 208 12.49 -12.06 15.85
C PHE A 208 11.11 -11.39 15.77
N CYS A 209 10.03 -12.15 15.55
CA CYS A 209 8.67 -11.61 15.57
C CYS A 209 8.26 -11.07 16.95
N LEU A 210 8.61 -11.78 18.02
CA LEU A 210 8.36 -11.31 19.40
C LEU A 210 9.19 -10.07 19.74
N ARG A 211 10.45 -9.99 19.28
CA ARG A 211 11.28 -8.77 19.37
C ARG A 211 10.66 -7.60 18.61
N PHE A 212 10.11 -7.82 17.42
CA PHE A 212 9.43 -6.78 16.65
C PHE A 212 8.20 -6.23 17.41
N SER A 213 7.37 -7.11 17.97
CA SER A 213 6.23 -6.74 18.82
C SER A 213 6.68 -5.96 20.08
N GLN A 214 7.77 -6.35 20.73
CA GLN A 214 8.33 -5.66 21.89
C GLN A 214 8.97 -4.30 21.54
N ILE A 215 9.67 -4.19 20.41
CA ILE A 215 10.23 -2.92 19.91
C ILE A 215 9.10 -1.94 19.59
N TYR A 216 8.04 -2.44 18.95
CA TYR A 216 6.86 -1.64 18.63
C TYR A 216 6.15 -1.15 19.90
N ARG A 217 5.92 -2.02 20.90
CA ARG A 217 5.38 -1.64 22.23
C ARG A 217 6.25 -0.66 23.01
N ARG A 218 7.58 -0.66 22.80
CA ARG A 218 8.48 0.30 23.47
C ARG A 218 8.43 1.69 22.84
N ARG A 219 8.15 1.79 21.53
CA ARG A 219 7.98 3.08 20.84
C ARG A 219 6.59 3.72 21.06
N SER A 220 5.60 2.95 21.50
CA SER A 220 4.22 3.41 21.73
C SER A 220 3.97 4.07 23.09
N LYS A 221 4.99 4.35 23.91
CA LYS A 221 4.81 5.21 25.10
C LYS A 221 4.75 6.67 24.64
N PRO A 222 3.65 7.41 24.87
CA PRO A 222 3.57 8.81 24.48
C PRO A 222 4.61 9.62 25.23
N LYS A 223 5.48 10.32 24.49
CA LYS A 223 6.29 11.40 25.06
C LYS A 223 5.35 12.57 25.29
N THR A 224 5.20 12.98 26.54
CA THR A 224 4.53 14.23 26.91
C THR A 224 5.26 15.40 26.26
N VAL A 225 4.59 16.09 25.33
CA VAL A 225 5.09 17.32 24.72
C VAL A 225 4.18 18.47 25.17
N THR A 226 4.77 19.36 25.95
CA THR A 226 4.21 20.63 26.40
C THR A 226 3.90 21.53 25.20
N THR A 227 2.69 22.06 25.16
CA THR A 227 2.18 22.94 24.10
C THR A 227 2.75 24.35 24.23
N ARG A 228 3.27 24.93 23.15
CA ARG A 228 3.35 26.39 22.98
C ARG A 228 2.89 26.78 21.59
N SER A 229 1.92 27.70 21.59
CA SER A 229 1.14 28.25 20.49
C SER A 229 1.98 28.91 19.40
N ASN A 230 1.62 28.66 18.12
CA ASN A 230 1.57 29.71 17.11
C ASN A 230 0.63 29.29 15.96
N LYS A 231 -0.58 29.85 15.96
CA LYS A 231 -1.58 29.75 14.88
C LYS A 231 -1.24 30.83 13.84
N GLY A 232 -1.11 30.47 12.57
CA GLY A 232 -0.99 31.47 11.49
C GLY A 232 -0.67 30.99 10.08
N ALA A 233 -0.06 29.82 9.89
CA ALA A 233 0.42 29.40 8.55
C ALA A 233 -0.14 28.06 8.03
N LEU A 234 -1.12 27.47 8.71
CA LEU A 234 -1.52 26.06 8.52
C LEU A 234 -2.73 25.83 7.60
N MET A 235 -3.11 26.79 6.75
CA MET A 235 -4.31 26.66 5.90
C MET A 235 -4.00 26.29 4.43
N LEU A 236 -2.78 26.49 3.92
CA LEU A 236 -2.46 26.19 2.51
C LEU A 236 -1.66 24.90 2.29
N THR A 237 -1.07 24.30 3.32
CA THR A 237 -0.34 23.02 3.22
C THR A 237 -1.25 21.79 3.29
N GLY A 238 -2.54 21.97 3.57
CA GLY A 238 -3.50 20.88 3.70
C GLY A 238 -3.84 20.23 2.35
N ALA A 239 -4.03 21.02 1.30
CA ALA A 239 -4.59 20.52 0.03
C ALA A 239 -3.69 19.52 -0.72
N LEU A 240 -2.37 19.54 -0.51
CA LEU A 240 -1.44 18.62 -1.21
C LEU A 240 -1.23 17.27 -0.52
N ARG A 241 -1.77 17.06 0.70
CA ARG A 241 -1.74 15.75 1.38
C ARG A 241 -2.88 14.81 0.97
N TYR A 242 -3.79 15.25 0.10
CA TYR A 242 -4.99 14.50 -0.27
C TYR A 242 -4.86 13.70 -1.57
N LEU A 243 -3.64 13.50 -2.08
CA LEU A 243 -3.38 12.74 -3.31
C LEU A 243 -2.29 11.65 -3.20
N ILE A 244 -1.92 11.24 -1.99
CA ILE A 244 -1.02 10.09 -1.76
C ILE A 244 -1.60 9.22 -0.65
#